data_AF-A0A929PHA7-F1
#
_entry.id   AF-A0A929PHA7-F1
#
_cell.length_a   1.000
_cell.length_b   1.000
_cell.length_c   1.000
_cell.angle_alpha   90.00
_cell.angle_beta   90.00
_cell.angle_gamma   90.00
#
_symmetry.space_group_name_H-M   'P 1'
#
loop_
_entity.id
_entity.type
_entity.pdbx_description
1 polymer ?
#
loop_
_entity_poly.entity_id
_entity_poly.type
_entity_poly.pdbx_seq_one_letter_code
_entity_poly.pdbx_strand_id
1 'polypeptide(L)'
;MTRPIENQERIAFLDQVRLKDGNDKLKKVFQESAAHDKEAAVNSLNHEDLQFTSLFLLRDDIEKLAIAEQLSERNRIAMEIVDDVLSRDEKSSPASSRLPICDHIQMVHSVLRWMLETGSKDDGLSAEYIQVLDT
;
A
#
# COMPACT_ATOMS: atom_id res chain seq x y z
N MET A 1 -30.14 28.80 6.81
CA MET A 1 -28.73 28.44 7.04
C MET A 1 -28.64 26.92 7.06
N THR A 2 -28.29 26.32 5.94
CA THR A 2 -28.17 24.86 5.79
C THR A 2 -26.71 24.50 6.08
N ARG A 3 -26.47 23.63 7.06
CA ARG A 3 -25.13 23.09 7.32
C ARG A 3 -24.66 22.34 6.06
N PRO A 4 -23.38 22.44 5.65
CA PRO A 4 -22.87 21.63 4.56
C PRO A 4 -22.93 20.15 4.98
N ILE A 5 -23.28 19.30 4.03
CA ILE A 5 -23.29 17.84 4.19
C ILE A 5 -21.85 17.43 4.49
N GLU A 6 -21.62 16.77 5.63
CA GLU A 6 -20.34 16.19 5.98
C GLU A 6 -19.91 15.24 4.86
N ASN A 7 -18.71 15.49 4.32
CA ASN A 7 -18.06 14.60 3.37
C ASN A 7 -17.77 13.29 4.13
N GLN A 8 -18.66 12.30 3.98
CA GLN A 8 -18.53 11.03 4.69
C GLN A 8 -17.28 10.33 4.16
N GLU A 9 -16.21 10.34 4.94
CA GLU A 9 -14.93 9.72 4.58
C GLU A 9 -15.20 8.26 4.19
N ARG A 10 -15.06 7.96 2.89
CA ARG A 10 -15.10 6.59 2.42
C ARG A 10 -13.79 5.93 2.83
N ILE A 11 -13.89 4.92 3.68
CA ILE A 11 -12.74 4.15 4.15
C ILE A 11 -12.84 2.77 3.50
N ALA A 12 -11.77 2.31 2.84
CA ALA A 12 -11.76 0.98 2.23
C ALA A 12 -11.95 -0.11 3.30
N PHE A 13 -12.56 -1.24 2.94
CA PHE A 13 -12.84 -2.33 3.88
C PHE A 13 -11.60 -2.79 4.67
N LEU A 14 -10.47 -2.95 3.98
CA LEU A 14 -9.21 -3.35 4.62
C LEU A 14 -8.72 -2.31 5.64
N ASP A 15 -8.85 -1.02 5.34
CA ASP A 15 -8.53 0.04 6.29
C ASP A 15 -9.48 0.04 7.49
N GLN A 16 -10.78 -0.23 7.29
CA GLN A 16 -11.73 -0.36 8.40
C GLN A 16 -11.32 -1.50 9.33
N VAL A 17 -10.93 -2.66 8.79
CA VAL A 17 -10.45 -3.79 9.59
C VAL A 17 -9.17 -3.42 10.34
N ARG A 18 -8.20 -2.79 9.67
CA ARG A 18 -6.95 -2.34 10.29
C ARG A 18 -7.19 -1.39 11.45
N LEU A 19 -7.99 -0.35 11.23
CA LEU A 19 -8.24 0.72 12.21
C LEU A 19 -9.07 0.21 13.40
N LYS A 20 -9.99 -0.74 13.18
CA LYS A 20 -10.87 -1.26 14.21
C LYS A 20 -10.27 -2.43 14.99
N ASP A 21 -9.65 -3.36 14.28
CA ASP A 21 -9.28 -4.67 14.82
C ASP A 21 -7.76 -4.93 14.79
N GLY A 22 -6.97 -4.02 14.21
CA GLY A 22 -5.52 -4.06 14.21
C GLY A 22 -4.88 -4.82 13.05
N ASN A 23 -3.55 -4.72 12.97
CA ASN A 23 -2.73 -5.20 11.84
C ASN A 23 -2.79 -6.72 11.67
N ASP A 24 -2.77 -7.48 12.77
CA ASP A 24 -2.84 -8.96 12.71
C ASP A 24 -4.19 -9.42 12.17
N LYS A 25 -5.28 -8.73 12.54
CA LYS A 25 -6.61 -9.04 12.04
C LYS A 25 -6.74 -8.69 10.57
N LEU A 26 -6.17 -7.57 10.12
CA LEU A 26 -6.09 -7.20 8.70
C LEU A 26 -5.46 -8.35 7.89
N LYS A 27 -4.26 -8.81 8.28
CA LYS A 27 -3.54 -9.90 7.59
C LYS A 27 -4.39 -11.17 7.51
N LYS A 28 -4.97 -11.57 8.63
CA LYS A 28 -5.82 -12.77 8.70
C LYS A 28 -7.05 -12.66 7.79
N VAL A 29 -7.75 -11.53 7.82
CA VAL A 29 -8.95 -11.30 6.98
C VAL A 29 -8.58 -11.31 5.50
N PHE A 30 -7.46 -10.70 5.13
CA PHE A 30 -7.00 -10.71 3.75
C PHE A 30 -6.64 -12.12 3.27
N GLN A 31 -5.89 -12.89 4.07
CA GLN A 31 -5.54 -14.28 3.76
C GLN A 31 -6.77 -15.19 3.63
N GLU A 32 -7.74 -15.07 4.55
CA GLU A 32 -9.00 -15.80 4.50
C GLU A 32 -9.81 -15.44 3.25
N SER A 33 -9.88 -14.15 2.91
CA SER A 33 -10.52 -13.66 1.69
C SER A 33 -9.86 -14.25 0.43
N ALA A 34 -8.53 -14.17 0.33
CA ALA A 34 -7.77 -14.67 -0.81
C ALA A 34 -7.87 -16.19 -0.99
N ALA A 35 -8.00 -16.94 0.11
CA ALA A 35 -8.21 -18.39 0.07
C ALA A 35 -9.61 -18.78 -0.43
N HIS A 36 -10.62 -17.94 -0.19
CA HIS A 36 -11.99 -18.16 -0.63
C HIS A 36 -12.23 -17.66 -2.06
N ASP A 37 -11.83 -16.41 -2.32
CA ASP A 37 -11.99 -15.71 -3.57
C ASP A 37 -10.81 -14.76 -3.79
N LYS A 38 -9.84 -15.25 -4.57
CA LYS A 38 -8.61 -14.52 -4.89
C LYS A 38 -8.89 -13.22 -5.65
N GLU A 39 -9.88 -13.21 -6.53
CA GLU A 39 -10.23 -12.03 -7.34
C GLU A 39 -10.85 -10.94 -6.45
N ALA A 40 -11.75 -11.31 -5.55
CA ALA A 40 -12.33 -10.38 -4.58
C ALA A 40 -11.27 -9.79 -3.63
N ALA A 41 -10.27 -10.58 -3.23
CA ALA A 41 -9.16 -10.10 -2.42
C ALA A 41 -8.29 -9.08 -3.19
N VAL A 42 -7.97 -9.35 -4.46
CA VAL A 42 -7.27 -8.39 -5.33
C VAL A 42 -8.09 -7.11 -5.53
N ASN A 43 -9.39 -7.22 -5.76
CA ASN A 43 -10.28 -6.06 -5.88
C ASN A 43 -10.29 -5.20 -4.61
N SER A 44 -10.18 -5.84 -3.43
CA SER A 44 -10.08 -5.13 -2.15
C SER A 44 -8.75 -4.37 -2.01
N LEU A 45 -7.64 -4.93 -2.52
CA LEU A 45 -6.36 -4.21 -2.60
C LEU A 45 -6.43 -3.04 -3.57
N ASN A 46 -7.14 -3.20 -4.69
CA ASN A 46 -7.24 -2.19 -5.74
C ASN A 46 -8.30 -1.11 -5.46
N HIS A 47 -8.90 -1.11 -4.28
CA HIS A 47 -9.88 -0.09 -3.90
C HIS A 47 -9.26 1.32 -3.95
N GLU A 48 -10.00 2.28 -4.53
CA GLU A 48 -9.53 3.65 -4.75
C GLU A 48 -9.15 4.35 -3.44
N ASP A 49 -9.95 4.14 -2.39
CA ASP A 49 -9.72 4.72 -1.07
C ASP A 49 -8.78 3.91 -0.17
N LEU A 50 -8.14 2.83 -0.66
CA LEU A 50 -7.19 2.07 0.17
C LEU A 50 -6.04 2.98 0.61
N GLN A 51 -5.70 2.94 1.90
CA GLN A 51 -4.54 3.64 2.44
C GLN A 51 -3.25 2.85 2.25
N PHE A 52 -2.14 3.58 2.09
CA PHE A 52 -0.83 2.97 1.90
C PHE A 52 -0.42 2.03 3.04
N THR A 53 -0.74 2.37 4.30
CA THR A 53 -0.42 1.53 5.46
C THR A 53 -0.95 0.11 5.33
N SER A 54 -2.20 -0.06 4.91
CA SER A 54 -2.81 -1.39 4.74
C SER A 54 -2.16 -2.17 3.60
N LEU A 55 -1.84 -1.48 2.48
CA LEU A 55 -1.11 -2.10 1.37
C LEU A 55 0.28 -2.58 1.81
N PHE A 56 1.04 -1.73 2.51
CA PHE A 56 2.38 -2.04 3.01
C PHE A 56 2.39 -3.22 3.99
N LEU A 57 1.42 -3.28 4.90
CA LEU A 57 1.29 -4.36 5.86
C LEU A 57 1.00 -5.72 5.21
N LEU A 58 0.37 -5.71 4.04
CA LEU A 58 0.01 -6.90 3.27
C LEU A 58 1.04 -7.27 2.20
N ARG A 59 2.18 -6.56 2.09
CA ARG A 59 3.19 -6.80 1.04
C ARG A 59 3.68 -8.25 0.99
N ASP A 60 3.97 -8.85 2.14
CA ASP A 60 4.46 -10.24 2.20
C ASP A 60 3.38 -11.22 1.75
N ASP A 61 2.11 -10.91 2.00
CA ASP A 61 0.97 -11.73 1.58
C ASP A 61 0.73 -11.58 0.06
N ILE A 62 0.88 -10.37 -0.48
CA ILE A 62 0.83 -10.09 -1.93
C ILE A 62 1.90 -10.90 -2.68
N GLU A 63 3.12 -10.91 -2.15
CA GLU A 63 4.24 -11.68 -2.71
C GLU A 63 3.97 -13.18 -2.64
N LYS A 64 3.62 -13.72 -1.45
CA LYS A 64 3.32 -15.15 -1.25
C LYS A 64 2.19 -15.66 -2.14
N LEU A 65 1.19 -14.82 -2.42
CA LEU A 65 0.06 -15.16 -3.28
C LEU A 65 0.33 -14.95 -4.77
N ALA A 66 1.50 -14.41 -5.14
CA ALA A 66 1.91 -14.06 -6.50
C ALA A 66 0.85 -13.21 -7.23
N ILE A 67 0.38 -12.13 -6.59
CA ILE A 67 -0.66 -11.23 -7.11
C ILE A 67 -0.19 -9.81 -7.43
N ALA A 68 1.11 -9.53 -7.32
CA ALA A 68 1.67 -8.20 -7.59
C ALA A 68 1.29 -7.66 -8.99
N GLU A 69 1.29 -8.52 -10.01
CA GLU A 69 0.90 -8.16 -11.39
C GLU A 69 -0.58 -7.84 -11.57
N GLN A 70 -1.43 -8.16 -10.58
CA GLN A 70 -2.87 -7.89 -10.62
C GLN A 70 -3.23 -6.61 -9.85
N LEU A 71 -2.24 -5.94 -9.26
CA LEU A 71 -2.43 -4.67 -8.56
C LEU A 71 -2.74 -3.56 -9.57
N SER A 72 -3.47 -2.56 -9.09
CA SER A 72 -3.64 -1.30 -9.80
C SER A 72 -2.28 -0.65 -10.01
N GLU A 73 -2.16 0.18 -11.04
CA GLU A 73 -0.91 0.87 -11.37
C GLU A 73 -0.36 1.68 -10.18
N ARG A 74 -1.23 2.39 -9.44
CA ARG A 74 -0.87 3.09 -8.19
C ARG A 74 -0.21 2.15 -7.18
N ASN A 75 -0.86 1.03 -6.90
CA ASN A 75 -0.41 0.09 -5.88
C ASN A 75 0.85 -0.66 -6.31
N ARG A 76 0.98 -1.01 -7.59
CA ARG A 76 2.18 -1.65 -8.14
C ARG A 76 3.39 -0.71 -8.01
N ILE A 77 3.25 0.55 -8.41
CA ILE A 77 4.31 1.55 -8.27
C ILE A 77 4.69 1.74 -6.79
N ALA A 78 3.71 1.74 -5.88
CA ALA A 78 3.99 1.83 -4.45
C ALA A 78 4.83 0.63 -3.96
N MET A 79 4.56 -0.59 -4.42
CA MET A 79 5.37 -1.77 -4.09
C MET A 79 6.78 -1.68 -4.69
N GLU A 80 6.92 -1.23 -5.94
CA GLU A 80 8.23 -1.01 -6.56
C GLU A 80 9.06 0.03 -5.81
N ILE A 81 8.44 1.10 -5.30
CA ILE A 81 9.12 2.10 -4.45
C ILE A 81 9.57 1.47 -3.12
N VAL A 82 8.68 0.70 -2.47
CA VAL A 82 9.01 -0.01 -1.22
C VAL A 82 10.23 -0.92 -1.45
N ASP A 83 10.22 -1.71 -2.52
CA ASP A 83 11.31 -2.63 -2.83
C ASP A 83 12.62 -1.89 -3.13
N ASP A 84 12.60 -0.80 -3.91
CA ASP A 84 13.80 0.01 -4.18
C ASP A 84 14.37 0.63 -2.89
N VAL A 85 13.53 1.17 -2.03
CA VAL A 85 13.96 1.79 -0.76
C VAL A 85 14.58 0.75 0.17
N LEU A 86 13.89 -0.38 0.38
CA LEU A 86 14.36 -1.42 1.31
C LEU A 86 15.59 -2.17 0.76
N SER A 87 15.73 -2.29 -0.56
CA SER A 87 16.90 -2.92 -1.19
C SER A 87 18.15 -2.05 -1.15
N ARG A 88 18.04 -0.72 -0.97
CA ARG A 88 19.19 0.20 -0.92
C ARG A 88 20.05 0.04 0.33
N ASP A 89 19.47 -0.40 1.45
CA ASP A 89 20.20 -0.67 2.68
C ASP A 89 20.91 -2.04 2.68
N GLU A 90 20.43 -2.99 1.88
CA GLU A 90 21.15 -4.23 1.59
C GLU A 90 22.32 -3.92 0.64
N LYS A 91 23.43 -3.46 1.22
CA LYS A 91 24.71 -3.27 0.51
C LYS A 91 25.04 -4.54 -0.27
N SER A 92 24.82 -4.50 -1.59
CA SER A 92 25.12 -5.48 -2.65
C SER A 92 23.92 -6.18 -3.29
N SER A 93 23.19 -5.46 -4.15
CA SER A 93 22.61 -6.08 -5.34
C SER A 93 22.78 -5.18 -6.57
N PRO A 94 23.29 -5.71 -7.70
CA PRO A 94 23.52 -4.91 -8.90
C PRO A 94 22.20 -4.65 -9.61
N ALA A 95 21.77 -3.39 -9.62
CA ALA A 95 20.90 -2.81 -10.63
C ALA A 95 19.67 -3.65 -11.03
N SER A 96 18.71 -3.83 -10.12
CA SER A 96 17.35 -4.21 -10.53
C SER A 96 16.50 -2.94 -10.60
N SER A 97 16.16 -2.59 -11.84
CA SER A 97 15.18 -1.58 -12.24
C SER A 97 15.25 -0.25 -11.48
N ARG A 98 16.15 0.64 -11.91
CA ARG A 98 15.81 2.08 -11.84
C ARG A 98 14.47 2.21 -12.55
N LEU A 99 13.40 2.55 -11.82
CA LEU A 99 12.16 3.03 -12.42
C LEU A 99 12.57 3.95 -13.59
N PRO A 100 12.03 3.77 -14.82
CA PRO A 100 12.23 4.74 -15.88
C PRO A 100 11.47 6.01 -15.47
N ILE A 101 12.06 6.75 -14.52
CA ILE A 101 11.51 7.92 -13.84
C ILE A 101 11.12 8.97 -14.88
N CYS A 102 11.81 9.00 -16.03
CA CYS A 102 11.59 10.01 -17.06
C CYS A 102 10.18 10.01 -17.68
N ASP A 103 9.52 8.86 -17.84
CA ASP A 103 8.21 8.77 -18.51
C ASP A 103 7.03 8.73 -17.52
N HIS A 104 7.30 8.49 -16.23
CA HIS A 104 6.27 8.29 -15.20
C HIS A 104 6.41 9.24 -13.99
N ILE A 105 7.25 10.28 -14.09
CA ILE A 105 7.51 11.27 -13.01
C ILE A 105 6.22 11.75 -12.35
N GLN A 106 5.19 12.12 -13.12
CA GLN A 106 3.95 12.65 -12.55
C GLN A 106 3.18 11.60 -11.74
N MET A 107 3.15 10.36 -12.23
CA MET A 107 2.49 9.25 -11.56
C MET A 107 3.24 8.83 -10.31
N VAL A 108 4.57 8.70 -10.38
CA VAL A 108 5.43 8.42 -9.22
C VAL A 108 5.26 9.50 -8.16
N HIS A 109 5.25 10.78 -8.53
CA HIS A 109 4.98 11.87 -7.57
C HIS A 109 3.59 11.77 -6.94
N SER A 110 2.57 11.39 -7.72
CA SER A 110 1.21 11.21 -7.19
C SER A 110 1.15 10.04 -6.21
N VAL A 111 1.86 8.94 -6.49
CA VAL A 111 1.92 7.76 -5.62
C VAL A 111 2.68 8.10 -4.33
N LEU A 112 3.86 8.73 -4.42
CA LEU A 112 4.61 9.19 -3.25
C LEU A 112 3.79 10.13 -2.36
N ARG A 113 3.06 11.08 -2.98
CA ARG A 113 2.15 11.96 -2.24
C ARG A 113 1.08 11.16 -1.51
N TRP A 114 0.41 10.22 -2.20
CA TRP A 114 -0.61 9.36 -1.58
C TRP A 114 -0.03 8.51 -0.44
N MET A 115 1.18 7.97 -0.60
CA MET A 115 1.89 7.23 0.44
C MET A 115 2.11 8.09 1.69
N LEU A 116 2.60 9.32 1.52
CA LEU A 116 2.83 10.26 2.62
C LEU A 116 1.52 10.73 3.29
N GLU A 117 0.52 11.11 2.50
CA GLU A 117 -0.76 11.63 2.99
C GLU A 117 -1.55 10.58 3.79
N THR A 118 -1.50 9.32 3.36
CA THR A 118 -2.23 8.23 4.02
C THR A 118 -1.41 7.48 5.06
N GLY A 119 -0.08 7.47 4.93
CA GLY A 119 0.82 6.72 5.81
C GLY A 119 1.40 7.50 6.98
N SER A 120 1.52 8.83 6.89
CA SER A 120 2.12 9.67 7.96
C SER A 120 1.39 9.61 9.30
N LYS A 121 0.13 9.13 9.32
CA LYS A 121 -0.65 8.95 10.56
C LYS A 121 -0.23 7.72 11.35
N ASP A 122 0.49 6.80 10.73
CA ASP A 122 0.95 5.53 11.29
C ASP A 122 2.47 5.57 11.60
N ASP A 123 2.99 6.76 11.93
CA ASP A 123 4.37 6.95 12.37
C ASP A 123 4.66 6.09 13.62
N GLY A 124 5.58 5.14 13.49
CA GLY A 124 5.86 4.10 14.49
C GLY A 124 5.41 2.68 14.14
N LEU A 125 4.91 2.42 12.93
CA LEU A 125 4.48 1.08 12.49
C LEU A 125 5.62 0.05 12.49
N SER A 126 6.75 0.37 11.84
CA SER A 126 7.99 -0.42 11.85
C SER A 126 9.16 0.46 11.36
N ALA A 127 10.40 0.01 11.56
CA ALA A 127 11.57 0.74 11.09
C ALA A 127 11.60 0.84 9.54
N GLU A 128 11.24 -0.25 8.86
CA GLU A 128 11.12 -0.31 7.41
C GLU A 128 10.03 0.63 6.89
N TYR A 129 8.92 0.76 7.62
CA TYR A 129 7.84 1.66 7.24
C TYR A 129 8.26 3.13 7.33
N ILE A 130 8.93 3.49 8.42
CA ILE A 130 9.48 4.85 8.61
C ILE A 130 10.48 5.16 7.50
N GLN A 131 11.39 4.24 7.19
CA GLN A 131 12.36 4.40 6.11
C GLN A 131 11.70 4.67 4.74
N VAL A 132 10.60 3.96 4.43
CA VAL A 132 9.84 4.19 3.19
C VAL A 132 9.20 5.57 3.17
N LEU A 133 8.71 6.08 4.30
CA LEU A 133 8.10 7.40 4.37
C LEU A 133 9.13 8.55 4.42
N ASP A 134 10.33 8.31 4.95
CA ASP A 134 11.39 9.31 5.10
C ASP A 134 12.25 9.52 3.83
N THR A 135 11.92 8.84 2.72
CA THR A 135 12.68 8.90 1.45
C THR A 135 12.46 10.18 0.65
#